data_AF-A0A1V4DL10-F1
#
_entry.id   AF-A0A1V4DL10-F1
#
_cell.length_a   1.000
_cell.length_b   1.000
_cell.length_c   1.000
_cell.angle_alpha   90.00
_cell.angle_beta   90.00
_cell.angle_gamma   90.00
#
_symmetry.space_group_name_H-M   'P 1'
#
loop_
_entity.id
_entity.type
_entity.pdbx_description
1 polymer ?
#
loop_
_entity_poly.entity_id
_entity_poly.type
_entity_poly.pdbx_seq_one_letter_code
_entity_poly.pdbx_strand_id
1 'polypeptide(L)'
;MYHPSCPTRPPLSALLSQYAAGSAVACEPVEQGLLNRGYRLRTTRGRYFLKHHFDPDTADPAAIERRHRATQRLAAIGVPVAPPLAGRDGRTVAVVGGHAYALHPWIEGRHRHGGQLTPGAVRTARGRCWGAVHAALERV
;
A
#
# COMPACT_ATOMS: atom_id res chain seq x y z
N MET A 1 -30.34 -0.77 -1.39
CA MET A 1 -28.89 -0.74 -1.71
C MET A 1 -28.17 -1.59 -0.68
N TYR A 2 -27.54 -2.68 -1.11
CA TYR A 2 -26.77 -3.56 -0.23
C TYR A 2 -25.37 -2.95 -0.08
N HIS A 3 -25.03 -2.46 1.11
CA HIS A 3 -23.63 -2.22 1.43
C HIS A 3 -23.02 -3.56 1.82
N PRO A 4 -22.09 -4.13 1.02
CA PRO A 4 -21.41 -5.35 1.43
C PRO A 4 -20.74 -5.10 2.78
N SER A 5 -21.07 -5.94 3.75
CA SER A 5 -20.48 -5.86 5.09
C SER A 5 -18.97 -6.02 4.94
N CYS A 6 -18.23 -5.01 5.41
CA CYS A 6 -16.78 -5.00 5.33
C CYS A 6 -16.23 -6.23 6.08
N PRO A 7 -15.48 -7.12 5.41
CA PRO A 7 -15.04 -8.36 6.03
C PRO A 7 -14.10 -8.05 7.20
N THR A 8 -14.32 -8.75 8.33
CA THR A 8 -13.49 -8.61 9.55
C THR A 8 -12.06 -9.08 9.32
N ARG A 9 -11.84 -9.96 8.33
CA ARG A 9 -10.54 -10.45 7.87
C ARG A 9 -10.46 -10.44 6.34
N PRO A 10 -9.31 -10.08 5.74
CA PRO A 10 -9.14 -10.12 4.29
C PRO A 10 -9.30 -11.56 3.73
N PRO A 11 -9.89 -11.73 2.53
CA PRO A 11 -10.03 -13.04 1.88
C PRO A 11 -8.70 -13.52 1.26
N LEU A 12 -7.75 -13.91 2.11
CA LEU A 12 -6.33 -14.11 1.75
C LEU A 12 -6.10 -15.12 0.63
N SER A 13 -6.83 -16.23 0.57
CA SER A 13 -6.65 -17.25 -0.48
C SER A 13 -7.01 -16.70 -1.87
N ALA A 14 -8.18 -16.07 -1.99
CA ALA A 14 -8.66 -15.46 -3.22
C ALA A 14 -7.84 -14.23 -3.64
N LEU A 15 -7.26 -13.52 -2.67
CA LEU A 15 -6.33 -12.43 -2.94
C LEU A 15 -4.99 -12.95 -3.47
N LEU A 16 -4.38 -13.90 -2.77
CA LEU A 16 -3.03 -14.38 -3.09
C LEU A 16 -2.96 -15.24 -4.35
N SER A 17 -4.07 -15.84 -4.79
CA SER A 17 -4.13 -16.51 -6.10
C SER A 17 -3.86 -15.54 -7.25
N GLN A 18 -4.22 -14.27 -7.10
CA GLN A 18 -4.02 -13.21 -8.11
C GLN A 18 -2.57 -12.69 -8.13
N TYR A 19 -1.76 -12.96 -7.11
CA TYR A 19 -0.38 -12.48 -7.02
C TYR A 19 0.64 -13.61 -7.13
N ALA A 20 1.83 -13.25 -7.61
CA ALA A 20 3.01 -14.08 -7.48
C ALA A 20 3.62 -14.01 -6.05
N ALA A 21 2.79 -14.09 -5.00
CA ALA A 21 3.20 -13.94 -3.59
C ALA A 21 3.08 -15.23 -2.74
N GLY A 22 2.54 -16.33 -3.27
CA GLY A 22 2.45 -17.62 -2.57
C GLY A 22 1.31 -17.66 -1.56
N SER A 23 1.22 -18.71 -0.75
CA SER A 23 0.14 -18.88 0.24
C SER A 23 0.40 -18.12 1.54
N ALA A 24 -0.67 -17.65 2.20
CA ALA A 24 -0.60 -16.95 3.47
C ALA A 24 -0.09 -17.87 4.59
N VAL A 25 0.75 -17.33 5.47
CA VAL A 25 1.23 -18.00 6.68
C VAL A 25 0.77 -17.25 7.93
N ALA A 26 0.78 -15.91 7.91
CA ALA A 26 0.24 -15.07 8.98
C ALA A 26 -0.28 -13.74 8.42
N CYS A 27 -1.31 -13.16 9.04
CA CYS A 27 -1.86 -11.88 8.65
C CYS A 27 -2.32 -11.12 9.90
N GLU A 28 -1.60 -10.07 10.25
CA GLU A 28 -1.79 -9.31 11.48
C GLU A 28 -2.17 -7.86 11.12
N PRO A 29 -3.14 -7.23 11.79
CA PRO A 29 -3.43 -5.82 11.57
C PRO A 29 -2.21 -4.97 11.93
N VAL A 30 -1.95 -3.92 11.14
CA VAL A 30 -1.00 -2.88 11.49
C VAL A 30 -1.77 -1.78 12.22
N GLU A 31 -1.44 -1.55 13.49
CA GLU A 31 -2.14 -0.59 14.36
C GLU A 31 -2.06 0.87 13.87
N GLN A 32 -1.14 1.16 12.94
CA GLN A 32 -0.83 2.50 12.46
C GLN A 32 -1.38 2.71 11.05
N GLY A 33 -2.42 3.54 10.92
CA GLY A 33 -3.01 3.94 9.64
C GLY A 33 -4.36 4.64 9.82
N LEU A 34 -4.52 5.85 9.24
CA LEU A 34 -5.72 6.66 9.43
C LEU A 34 -6.83 6.37 8.41
N LEU A 35 -6.44 6.01 7.17
CA LEU A 35 -7.36 6.02 6.02
C LEU A 35 -7.56 4.65 5.37
N ASN A 36 -6.74 3.65 5.74
CA ASN A 36 -6.82 2.30 5.16
C ASN A 36 -6.55 1.27 6.25
N ARG A 37 -7.20 0.11 6.17
CA ARG A 37 -6.86 -1.03 7.03
C ARG A 37 -5.62 -1.71 6.45
N GLY A 38 -4.51 -1.57 7.17
CA GLY A 38 -3.24 -2.17 6.83
C GLY A 38 -3.03 -3.50 7.55
N TYR A 39 -2.42 -4.46 6.88
CA TYR A 39 -2.06 -5.75 7.47
C TYR A 39 -0.62 -6.11 7.13
N ARG A 40 0.11 -6.64 8.11
CA ARG A 40 1.38 -7.32 7.91
C ARG A 40 1.07 -8.74 7.47
N LEU A 41 1.33 -9.03 6.20
CA LEU A 41 1.08 -10.32 5.58
C LEU A 41 2.40 -11.07 5.40
N ARG A 42 2.54 -12.21 6.07
CA ARG A 42 3.62 -13.16 5.81
C ARG A 42 3.09 -14.28 4.94
N THR A 43 3.81 -14.59 3.87
CA THR A 43 3.50 -15.69 2.95
C THR A 43 4.69 -16.64 2.84
N THR A 44 4.48 -17.74 2.12
CA THR A 44 5.54 -18.67 1.73
C THR A 44 6.62 -18.07 0.82
N ARG A 45 6.38 -16.87 0.24
CA ARG A 45 7.34 -16.18 -0.64
C ARG A 45 7.74 -14.79 -0.15
N GLY A 46 7.48 -14.44 1.11
CA GLY A 46 7.99 -13.20 1.69
C GLY A 46 7.06 -12.50 2.67
N ARG A 47 7.35 -11.22 2.91
CA ARG A 47 6.57 -10.33 3.78
C ARG A 47 6.06 -9.17 2.94
N TYR A 48 4.80 -8.84 3.15
CA TYR A 48 4.09 -7.82 2.40
C TYR A 48 3.27 -6.94 3.35
N PHE A 49 3.03 -5.70 2.93
CA PHE A 49 1.99 -4.88 3.48
C PHE A 49 0.75 -5.05 2.60
N LEU A 50 -0.33 -5.62 3.16
CA LEU A 50 -1.62 -5.72 2.52
C LEU A 50 -2.46 -4.51 2.90
N LYS A 51 -2.88 -3.76 1.90
CA LYS A 51 -3.72 -2.57 2.05
C LYS A 51 -5.13 -2.88 1.61
N HIS A 52 -6.11 -2.69 2.49
CA HIS A 52 -7.53 -2.72 2.15
C HIS A 52 -8.05 -1.28 1.97
N HIS A 53 -8.48 -0.96 0.76
CA HIS A 53 -9.15 0.28 0.42
C HIS A 53 -10.64 0.14 0.70
N PHE A 54 -11.09 0.61 1.86
CA PHE A 54 -12.46 0.42 2.32
C PHE A 54 -13.32 1.68 2.22
N ASP A 55 -12.70 2.85 2.08
CA ASP A 55 -13.39 4.14 1.94
C ASP A 55 -14.04 4.25 0.55
N PRO A 56 -15.38 4.30 0.45
CA PRO A 56 -16.09 4.33 -0.83
C PRO A 56 -15.64 5.46 -1.77
N ASP A 57 -15.28 6.62 -1.22
CA ASP A 57 -14.90 7.79 -2.02
C ASP A 57 -13.51 7.62 -2.66
N THR A 58 -12.70 6.71 -2.13
CA THR A 58 -11.32 6.51 -2.55
C THR A 58 -10.99 5.07 -2.94
N ALA A 59 -11.96 4.16 -2.91
CA ALA A 59 -11.80 2.73 -3.19
C ALA A 59 -12.13 2.31 -4.64
N ASP A 60 -12.38 3.25 -5.55
CA ASP A 60 -12.49 2.95 -6.99
C ASP A 60 -11.18 2.29 -7.51
N PRO A 61 -11.21 1.04 -7.99
CA PRO A 61 -10.02 0.32 -8.45
C PRO A 61 -9.25 1.07 -9.53
N ALA A 62 -9.93 1.72 -10.48
CA ALA A 62 -9.27 2.43 -11.57
C ALA A 62 -8.52 3.68 -11.05
N ALA A 63 -9.11 4.41 -10.10
CA ALA A 63 -8.45 5.51 -9.40
C ALA A 63 -7.27 5.05 -8.54
N ILE A 64 -7.37 3.88 -7.90
CA ILE A 64 -6.25 3.27 -7.17
C ILE A 64 -5.11 2.95 -8.14
N GLU A 65 -5.39 2.29 -9.27
CA GLU A 65 -4.38 1.94 -10.27
C GLU A 65 -3.71 3.18 -10.89
N ARG A 66 -4.45 4.28 -11.11
CA ARG A 66 -3.86 5.56 -11.52
C ARG A 66 -2.83 6.06 -10.50
N ARG A 67 -3.17 6.05 -9.21
CA ARG A 67 -2.24 6.42 -8.13
C ARG A 67 -1.04 5.48 -8.08
N HIS A 68 -1.25 4.18 -8.27
CA HIS A 68 -0.19 3.18 -8.32
C HIS A 68 0.81 3.44 -9.45
N ARG A 69 0.34 3.82 -10.65
CA ARG A 69 1.23 4.21 -11.75
C ARG A 69 2.08 5.43 -11.41
N ALA A 70 1.52 6.45 -10.75
CA ALA A 70 2.29 7.59 -10.26
C ALA A 70 3.37 7.13 -9.27
N THR A 71 3.02 6.30 -8.27
CA THR A 71 3.99 5.73 -7.32
C THR A 71 5.10 4.92 -8.01
N GLN A 72 4.78 4.14 -9.04
CA GLN A 72 5.77 3.38 -9.82
C GLN A 72 6.72 4.31 -10.59
N ARG A 73 6.21 5.39 -11.20
CA ARG A 73 7.03 6.39 -11.89
C ARG A 73 7.96 7.12 -10.92
N LEU A 74 7.46 7.51 -9.75
CA LEU A 74 8.27 8.09 -8.68
C LEU A 74 9.40 7.15 -8.24
N ALA A 75 9.09 5.86 -8.05
CA ALA A 75 10.09 4.86 -7.72
C ALA A 75 11.17 4.72 -8.81
N ALA A 76 10.76 4.75 -10.08
CA ALA A 76 11.66 4.63 -11.24
C ALA A 76 12.69 5.77 -11.32
N ILE A 77 12.38 6.94 -10.77
CA ILE A 77 13.29 8.10 -10.71
C ILE A 77 13.99 8.24 -9.33
N GLY A 78 13.97 7.19 -8.51
CA GLY A 78 14.74 7.10 -7.26
C GLY A 78 14.07 7.76 -6.05
N VAL A 79 12.81 8.17 -6.14
CA VAL A 79 12.08 8.69 -4.97
C VAL A 79 11.79 7.52 -4.01
N PRO A 80 12.04 7.65 -2.69
CA PRO A 80 11.89 6.57 -1.73
C PRO A 80 10.41 6.30 -1.39
N VAL A 81 9.69 5.70 -2.34
CA VAL A 81 8.29 5.25 -2.21
C VAL A 81 8.21 3.73 -2.29
N ALA A 82 7.09 3.15 -1.83
CA ALA A 82 6.82 1.72 -1.88
C ALA A 82 5.80 1.39 -3.00
N PRO A 83 6.24 1.10 -4.24
CA PRO A 83 5.34 0.74 -5.32
C PRO A 83 4.59 -0.57 -4.99
N PRO A 84 3.34 -0.73 -5.44
CA PRO A 84 2.60 -1.97 -5.26
C PRO A 84 3.17 -3.10 -6.13
N LEU A 85 2.93 -4.33 -5.70
CA LEU A 85 3.17 -5.52 -6.50
C LEU A 85 2.17 -5.58 -7.66
N ALA A 86 2.67 -5.96 -8.84
CA ALA A 86 1.82 -6.41 -9.91
C ALA A 86 1.31 -7.83 -9.62
N GLY A 87 0.02 -8.04 -9.88
CA GLY A 87 -0.61 -9.34 -9.96
C GLY A 87 -0.14 -10.11 -11.20
N ARG A 88 -0.61 -11.34 -11.32
CA ARG A 88 -0.30 -12.23 -12.45
C ARG A 88 -0.86 -11.71 -13.78
N ASP A 89 -1.88 -10.87 -13.72
CA ASP A 89 -2.50 -10.19 -14.86
C ASP A 89 -1.90 -8.80 -15.13
N GLY A 90 -0.84 -8.43 -14.42
CA GLY A 90 -0.19 -7.11 -14.52
C GLY A 90 -0.93 -5.97 -13.80
N ARG A 91 -2.16 -6.20 -13.30
CA ARG A 91 -2.88 -5.21 -12.50
C ARG A 91 -2.30 -5.12 -11.10
N THR A 92 -2.51 -3.99 -10.44
CA THR A 92 -1.94 -3.74 -9.09
C THR A 92 -3.00 -3.72 -8.00
N VAL A 93 -4.26 -3.98 -8.36
CA VAL A 93 -5.41 -4.02 -7.47
C VAL A 93 -6.14 -5.34 -7.66
N ALA A 94 -6.35 -6.05 -6.56
CA ALA A 94 -7.18 -7.23 -6.52
C ALA A 94 -8.55 -6.85 -5.94
N VAL A 95 -9.62 -7.16 -6.66
CA VAL A 95 -11.00 -6.97 -6.19
C VAL A 95 -11.57 -8.31 -5.78
N VAL A 96 -11.94 -8.47 -4.51
CA VAL A 96 -12.50 -9.71 -3.97
C VAL A 96 -13.71 -9.37 -3.10
N GLY A 97 -14.86 -9.97 -3.40
CA GLY A 97 -16.10 -9.70 -2.67
C GLY A 97 -16.55 -8.23 -2.73
N GLY A 98 -16.22 -7.51 -3.81
CA GLY A 98 -16.52 -6.08 -3.96
C GLY A 98 -15.54 -5.13 -3.24
N HIS A 99 -14.51 -5.66 -2.60
CA HIS A 99 -13.52 -4.87 -1.86
C HIS A 99 -12.18 -4.82 -2.60
N ALA A 100 -11.54 -3.64 -2.62
CA ALA A 100 -10.29 -3.39 -3.31
C ALA A 100 -9.08 -3.54 -2.39
N TYR A 101 -8.09 -4.31 -2.85
CA TYR A 101 -6.87 -4.61 -2.10
C TYR A 101 -5.62 -4.42 -2.95
N ALA A 102 -4.53 -4.00 -2.30
CA ALA A 102 -3.22 -3.86 -2.91
C ALA A 102 -2.14 -4.49 -2.03
N LEU A 103 -1.18 -5.20 -2.64
CA LEU A 103 0.03 -5.66 -1.95
C LEU A 103 1.18 -4.70 -2.21
N HIS A 104 1.90 -4.36 -1.16
CA HIS A 104 3.15 -3.62 -1.23
C HIS A 104 4.27 -4.45 -0.60
N PRO A 105 5.53 -4.23 -0.98
CA PRO A 105 6.67 -4.79 -0.25
C PRO A 105 6.60 -4.38 1.21
N TRP A 106 6.93 -5.29 2.13
CA TRP A 106 7.16 -4.91 3.51
C TRP A 106 8.50 -4.17 3.61
N ILE A 107 8.48 -2.94 4.11
CA ILE A 107 9.69 -2.16 4.38
C ILE A 107 10.05 -2.31 5.85
N GLU A 108 11.22 -2.89 6.13
CA GLU A 108 11.71 -2.97 7.51
C GLU A 108 12.04 -1.57 8.02
N GLY A 109 11.48 -1.24 9.18
CA GLY A 109 11.62 0.08 9.76
C GLY A 109 10.59 0.32 10.86
N ARG A 110 10.56 1.56 11.35
CA ARG A 110 9.56 2.01 12.32
C ARG A 110 8.89 3.27 11.80
N HIS A 111 7.58 3.37 12.01
CA HIS A 111 6.89 4.64 11.83
C HIS A 111 7.45 5.65 12.83
N ARG A 112 7.66 6.88 12.38
CA ARG A 112 8.01 8.01 13.25
C ARG A 112 6.90 9.04 13.14
N HIS A 113 6.20 9.26 14.24
CA HIS A 113 5.23 10.35 14.37
C HIS A 113 5.94 11.69 14.30
N GLY A 114 5.22 12.75 13.92
CA GLY A 114 5.78 14.10 13.78
C GLY A 114 6.53 14.57 15.03
N GLY A 115 6.01 14.28 16.23
CA GLY A 115 6.64 14.65 17.50
C GLY A 115 7.89 13.83 17.87
N GLN A 116 8.19 12.75 17.15
CA GLN A 116 9.39 11.92 17.38
C GLN A 116 10.58 12.36 16.52
N LEU A 117 10.43 13.41 15.71
CA LEU A 117 11.49 13.94 14.87
C LEU A 117 12.12 15.16 15.55
N THR A 118 13.45 15.16 15.69
CA THR A 118 14.16 16.36 16.14
C THR A 118 14.01 17.48 15.10
N PRO A 119 14.04 18.77 15.49
CA PRO A 119 13.95 19.88 14.53
C PRO A 119 14.97 19.79 13.39
N GLY A 120 16.18 19.29 13.67
CA GLY A 120 17.19 18.98 12.66
C GLY A 120 16.73 17.90 11.68
N ALA A 121 16.23 16.76 12.17
CA ALA A 121 15.75 15.65 11.34
C ALA A 121 14.51 16.01 10.50
N VAL A 122 13.63 16.89 11.00
CA VAL A 122 12.50 17.44 10.24
C VAL A 122 13.00 18.21 9.03
N ARG A 123 13.98 19.10 9.22
CA ARG A 123 14.47 19.98 8.16
C ARG A 123 15.23 19.22 7.06
N THR A 124 16.14 18.30 7.42
CA THR A 124 16.99 17.61 6.43
C THR A 124 16.36 16.37 5.83
N ALA A 125 15.82 15.44 6.62
CA ALA A 125 15.36 14.16 6.08
C ALA A 125 13.93 14.24 5.54
N ARG A 126 13.02 14.91 6.27
CA ARG A 126 11.62 15.04 5.84
C ARG A 126 11.47 16.09 4.74
N GLY A 127 12.07 17.27 4.90
CA GLY A 127 12.02 18.34 3.88
C GLY A 127 12.53 17.88 2.51
N ARG A 128 13.67 17.17 2.46
CA ARG A 128 14.22 16.64 1.20
C ARG A 128 13.33 15.57 0.57
N CYS A 129 12.81 14.64 1.36
CA CYS A 129 11.94 13.57 0.86
C CYS A 129 10.64 14.14 0.27
N TRP A 130 9.98 15.05 0.99
CA TRP A 130 8.76 15.71 0.51
C TRP A 130 9.02 16.61 -0.70
N GLY A 131 10.10 17.40 -0.69
CA GLY A 131 10.50 18.21 -1.84
C GLY A 131 10.78 17.36 -3.08
N ALA A 132 11.46 16.23 -2.93
CA ALA A 132 11.69 15.28 -4.02
C ALA A 132 10.39 14.70 -4.57
N VAL A 133 9.43 14.33 -3.70
CA VAL A 133 8.11 13.86 -4.14
C VAL A 133 7.36 14.94 -4.91
N HIS A 134 7.29 16.17 -4.39
CA HIS A 134 6.57 17.27 -5.05
C HIS A 134 7.17 17.62 -6.42
N ALA A 135 8.50 17.79 -6.48
CA ALA A 135 9.19 18.08 -7.74
C ALA A 135 9.07 16.93 -8.76
N ALA A 136 8.98 15.69 -8.28
CA ALA A 136 8.82 14.52 -9.12
C ALA A 136 7.37 14.36 -9.62
N LEU A 137 6.37 14.72 -8.82
CA LEU A 137 4.96 14.65 -9.20
C LEU A 137 4.61 15.57 -10.38
N GLU A 138 5.30 16.70 -10.55
CA GLU A 138 5.15 17.57 -11.72
C GLU A 138 5.59 16.91 -13.04
N ARG A 139 6.38 15.83 -12.96
CA ARG A 139 7.04 15.19 -14.10
C ARG A 139 6.43 13.84 -14.48
N VAL A 140 5.43 13.36 -13.74
CA VAL A 140 4.88 12.00 -13.87
C VAL A 140 3.38 11.97 -14.08
#